data_AF-A0A0Q0SZW3-F1
#
_entry.id   AF-A0A0Q0SZW3-F1
#
_cell.length_a   1.000
_cell.length_b   1.000
_cell.length_c   1.000
_cell.angle_alpha   90.00
_cell.angle_beta   90.00
_cell.angle_gamma   90.00
#
_symmetry.space_group_name_H-M   'P 1'
#
loop_
_entity.id
_entity.type
_entity.pdbx_description
1 polymer ?
#
loop_
_entity_poly.entity_id
_entity_poly.type
_entity_poly.pdbx_seq_one_letter_code
_entity_poly.pdbx_strand_id
1 'polypeptide(L)' 'MVGDAAGRIEAAWSAGGDMGLVCNDRAAAELALSAAQRLKVTPSARIARMRAQAWASIDYRQNPRWLVATGALKDAQLIV' A
#
# COMPACT_ATOMS: atom_id res chain seq x y z
N MET A 1 27.24 -2.66 -7.24
CA MET A 1 26.19 -2.52 -6.21
C MET A 1 25.10 -1.64 -6.81
N VAL A 2 23.84 -2.10 -6.92
CA VAL A 2 22.74 -1.22 -7.36
C VAL A 2 22.65 -0.08 -6.34
N GLY A 3 22.68 1.15 -6.84
CA GLY A 3 22.95 2.39 -6.10
C GLY A 3 22.01 2.70 -4.94
N ASP A 4 22.02 3.97 -4.54
CA ASP A 4 21.13 4.54 -3.53
C ASP A 4 19.63 4.31 -3.86
N ALA A 5 18.75 4.80 -2.99
CA ALA A 5 17.30 4.64 -3.17
C ALA A 5 16.79 5.18 -4.51
N ALA A 6 17.44 6.21 -5.08
CA ALA A 6 17.13 6.73 -6.40
C ALA A 6 17.42 5.68 -7.48
N GLY A 7 18.64 5.13 -7.55
CA GLY A 7 18.97 4.11 -8.56
C GLY A 7 18.07 2.87 -8.49
N ARG A 8 17.67 2.47 -7.28
CA ARG A 8 16.75 1.34 -7.06
C ARG A 8 15.33 1.64 -7.53
N ILE A 9 14.81 2.85 -7.29
CA ILE A 9 13.45 3.20 -7.69
C ILE A 9 13.32 3.37 -9.20
N GLU A 10 14.35 3.94 -9.84
CA GLU A 10 14.41 4.09 -11.31
C GLU A 10 14.42 2.71 -12.00
N ALA A 11 15.18 1.76 -11.47
CA ALA A 11 15.19 0.37 -11.96
C ALA A 11 13.83 -0.31 -11.78
N ALA A 12 13.16 -0.10 -10.65
CA ALA A 12 11.84 -0.68 -10.38
C ALA A 12 10.78 -0.18 -11.37
N TRP A 13 10.76 1.12 -11.69
CA TRP A 13 9.84 1.66 -12.69
C TRP A 13 10.19 1.21 -14.11
N SER A 14 11.48 1.14 -14.44
CA SER A 14 11.94 0.62 -15.74
C SER A 14 11.54 -0.85 -15.96
N ALA A 15 11.45 -1.62 -14.89
CA ALA A 15 10.94 -3.00 -14.91
C ALA A 15 9.41 -3.10 -14.94
N GLY A 16 8.69 -1.97 -14.94
CA GLY A 16 7.22 -1.92 -15.00
C GLY A 16 6.51 -1.84 -13.65
N GLY A 17 7.21 -1.55 -12.56
CA GLY A 17 6.58 -1.31 -11.26
C GLY A 17 5.69 -0.07 -11.28
N ASP A 18 4.48 -0.16 -10.70
CA ASP A 18 3.49 0.93 -10.69
C ASP A 18 3.68 1.92 -9.52
N MET A 19 4.29 1.50 -8.41
CA MET A 19 4.49 2.28 -7.19
C MET A 19 5.78 1.86 -6.49
N GLY A 20 6.56 2.83 -6.04
CA GLY A 20 7.77 2.62 -5.25
C GLY A 20 7.49 2.55 -3.75
N LEU A 21 8.10 1.58 -3.06
CA LEU A 21 8.02 1.46 -1.60
C LEU A 21 9.39 1.74 -0.99
N VAL A 22 9.46 2.79 -0.16
CA VAL A 22 10.62 3.09 0.69
C VAL A 22 10.14 3.13 2.13
N CYS A 23 10.53 2.13 2.91
CA CYS A 23 10.04 1.92 4.26
C CYS A 23 11.11 2.23 5.29
N ASN A 24 10.70 2.79 6.44
CA ASN A 24 11.54 2.98 7.64
C ASN A 24 12.79 3.86 7.47
N ASP A 25 12.94 4.56 6.34
CA ASP A 25 14.07 5.45 6.06
C ASP A 25 13.59 6.72 5.34
N ARG A 26 13.66 7.85 6.07
CA ARG A 26 13.26 9.15 5.53
C ARG A 26 14.22 9.66 4.47
N ALA A 27 15.53 9.55 4.69
CA ALA A 27 16.53 10.09 3.78
C ALA A 27 16.47 9.35 2.44
N ALA A 28 16.30 8.02 2.47
CA ALA A 28 16.06 7.23 1.28
C ALA A 28 14.75 7.62 0.56
N ALA A 29 13.68 7.92 1.31
CA ALA A 29 12.40 8.33 0.71
C ALA A 29 12.51 9.69 -0.01
N GLU A 30 13.27 10.63 0.54
CA GLU A 30 13.54 11.93 -0.09
C GLU A 30 14.39 11.80 -1.36
N LEU A 31 15.38 10.89 -1.37
CA LEU A 31 16.16 10.57 -2.57
C LEU A 31 15.29 9.95 -3.67
N ALA A 32 14.42 9.00 -3.31
CA ALA A 32 13.49 8.38 -4.25
C ALA A 32 12.45 9.38 -4.80
N LEU A 33 11.95 10.29 -3.96
CA LEU A 33 11.06 11.36 -4.40
C LEU A 33 11.76 12.32 -5.37
N SER A 34 13.01 12.69 -5.07
CA SER A 34 13.82 13.54 -5.95
C SER A 34 14.03 12.88 -7.33
N ALA A 35 14.24 11.56 -7.36
CA ALA A 35 14.31 10.79 -8.60
C ALA A 35 12.97 10.80 -9.36
N ALA A 36 11.85 10.59 -8.67
CA ALA A 36 10.50 10.66 -9.26
C ALA A 36 10.23 12.00 -9.95
N GLN A 37 10.64 13.11 -9.29
CA GLN A 37 10.49 14.46 -9.80
C GLN A 37 11.34 14.71 -11.05
N ARG A 38 12.61 14.29 -11.05
CA ARG A 38 13.49 14.39 -12.23
C ARG A 38 12.94 13.61 -13.42
N LEU A 39 12.43 12.40 -13.18
CA LEU A 39 11.83 11.55 -14.19
C LEU A 39 10.42 11.97 -14.61
N LYS A 40 9.82 12.96 -13.94
CA LYS A 40 8.45 13.44 -14.17
C LYS A 40 7.43 12.31 -14.17
N VAL A 41 7.58 11.37 -13.22
CA VAL A 41 6.67 10.23 -13.09
C VAL A 41 5.25 10.71 -12.91
N THR A 42 4.32 10.12 -13.66
CA THR A 42 2.88 10.33 -13.46
C THR A 42 2.29 9.13 -12.71
N PRO A 43 1.22 9.33 -11.91
CA PRO A 43 0.59 8.22 -11.21
C PRO A 43 0.11 7.13 -12.18
N SER A 44 0.42 5.87 -11.91
CA SER A 44 -0.14 4.75 -12.67
C SER A 44 -1.67 4.75 -12.58
N ALA A 45 -2.36 4.61 -13.70
CA ALA A 45 -3.82 4.52 -13.74
C ALA A 45 -4.38 3.35 -12.90
N ARG A 46 -3.57 2.31 -12.64
CA ARG A 46 -3.96 1.15 -11.84
C ARG A 46 -4.10 1.48 -10.35
N ILE A 47 -3.42 2.52 -9.84
CA ILE A 47 -3.37 2.79 -8.40
C ILE A 47 -4.75 3.14 -7.82
N ALA A 48 -5.62 3.76 -8.63
CA ALA A 48 -6.99 4.08 -8.23
C ALA A 48 -7.81 2.83 -7.86
N ARG A 49 -7.48 1.66 -8.43
CA ARG A 49 -8.15 0.39 -8.12
C ARG A 49 -7.86 -0.10 -6.70
N MET A 50 -6.77 0.36 -6.08
CA MET A 50 -6.42 0.01 -4.70
C MET A 50 -7.20 0.83 -3.66
N ARG A 51 -7.97 1.84 -4.09
CA ARG A 51 -8.80 2.64 -3.19
C ARG A 51 -9.95 1.81 -2.62
N ALA A 52 -9.91 1.60 -1.30
CA ALA A 52 -11.04 1.02 -0.58
C ALA A 52 -12.31 1.85 -0.77
N GLN A 53 -13.45 1.17 -0.96
CA GLN A 53 -14.77 1.80 -1.06
C GLN A 53 -15.45 1.97 0.31
N ALA A 54 -14.88 1.39 1.35
CA ALA A 54 -15.31 1.58 2.73
C ALA A 54 -14.70 2.86 3.31
N TRP A 55 -15.36 3.41 4.33
CA TRP A 55 -14.93 4.58 5.08
C TRP A 55 -14.55 4.18 6.51
N ALA A 56 -13.74 5.02 7.18
CA ALA A 56 -13.28 4.76 8.53
C ALA A 56 -14.42 4.95 9.55
N SER A 57 -14.75 3.88 10.28
CA SER A 57 -15.84 3.87 11.28
C SER A 57 -15.38 3.20 12.56
N ILE A 58 -15.90 3.67 13.70
CA ILE A 58 -15.74 3.01 15.00
C ILE A 58 -16.84 1.97 15.28
N ASP A 59 -17.95 2.01 14.53
CA ASP A 59 -19.15 1.19 14.79
C ASP A 59 -19.19 -0.11 13.98
N TYR A 60 -18.13 -0.43 13.23
CA TYR A 60 -18.11 -1.59 12.33
C TYR A 60 -18.43 -2.92 13.03
N ARG A 61 -18.16 -3.03 14.35
CA ARG A 61 -18.49 -4.21 15.16
C ARG A 61 -19.98 -4.42 15.41
N GLN A 62 -20.81 -3.38 15.24
CA GLN A 62 -22.27 -3.46 15.35
C GLN A 62 -22.93 -3.90 14.03
N ASN A 63 -22.18 -3.94 12.92
CA ASN A 63 -22.73 -4.34 11.63
C ASN A 63 -23.19 -5.82 11.69
N PRO A 64 -24.43 -6.15 11.25
CA PRO A 64 -24.91 -7.53 11.26
C PRO A 64 -23.99 -8.52 10.56
N ARG A 65 -23.35 -8.10 9.44
CA ARG A 65 -22.38 -8.94 8.72
C ARG A 65 -21.14 -9.23 9.56
N TRP A 66 -20.67 -8.28 10.36
CA TRP A 66 -19.54 -8.50 11.27
C TRP A 66 -19.89 -9.53 12.34
N LEU A 67 -21.05 -9.39 12.98
CA LEU A 67 -21.52 -10.29 14.03
C LEU A 67 -21.69 -11.72 13.52
N VAL A 68 -22.32 -11.89 12.34
CA VAL A 68 -22.48 -13.21 11.70
C VAL A 68 -21.13 -13.82 11.35
N ALA A 69 -20.23 -13.06 10.71
CA ALA A 69 -18.93 -13.59 10.31
C ALA A 69 -18.06 -13.99 11.51
N THR A 70 -18.02 -13.15 12.55
CA THR A 70 -17.25 -13.46 13.76
C THR A 70 -17.86 -14.60 14.56
N GLY A 71 -19.20 -14.73 14.61
CA GLY A 71 -19.88 -15.88 15.17
C GLY A 71 -19.46 -17.18 14.48
N ALA A 72 -19.51 -17.22 13.14
CA ALA A 72 -19.07 -18.38 12.36
C ALA A 72 -17.60 -18.77 12.60
N LEU A 73 -16.71 -17.77 12.75
CA LEU A 73 -15.30 -18.02 13.08
C LEU A 73 -15.11 -18.55 14.51
N LYS A 74 -15.93 -18.12 15.48
CA LYS A 74 -15.93 -18.63 16.86
C LYS A 74 -16.45 -20.07 16.91
N ASP A 75 -17.55 -20.36 16.21
CA ASP A 75 -18.13 -21.70 16.12
C ASP A 75 -17.12 -22.71 15.52
N ALA A 76 -16.32 -22.24 14.55
CA ALA A 76 -15.23 -22.99 13.97
C ALA A 76 -13.92 -23.01 14.81
N GLN A 77 -13.93 -22.39 16.00
CA GLN A 77 -12.77 -22.30 16.91
C GLN A 77 -11.53 -21.63 16.29
N LEU A 78 -11.72 -20.74 15.31
CA LEU A 78 -10.63 -20.02 14.65
C LEU A 78 -10.26 -18.72 15.39
N ILE A 79 -11.18 -18.20 16.19
CA ILE A 79 -10.99 -17.04 17.07
C ILE A 79 -11.70 -17.29 18.41
N VAL A 80 -11.32 -16.49 19.41
CA VAL A 80 -11.93 -16.47 20.75
C VAL A 80 -12.95 -15.35 20.90
#